data_AF-A0A0F9BP75-F1
#
_entry.id   AF-A0A0F9BP75-F1
#
_cell.length_a   1.000
_cell.length_b   1.000
_cell.length_c   1.000
_cell.angle_alpha   90.00
_cell.angle_beta   90.00
_cell.angle_gamma   90.00
#
_symmetry.space_group_name_H-M   'P 1'
#
loop_
_entity.id
_entity.type
_entity.pdbx_description
1 polymer ?
#
loop_
_entity_poly.entity_id
_entity_poly.type
_entity_poly.pdbx_seq_one_letter_code
_entity_poly.pdbx_strand_id
1 'polypeptide(L)'
;NNWIQDIFKDHTQNDLKALGIDAKTIEVLRRKLGLLLNLIQEDDGSLTENGIYSSSGYEQTTHAIINSLSNGKTVIIDTSLLEGAEEIFIASIIVEGVFKVYKKLKFQDKLHERPVISIVIEEAPRVIGKKVLEKIDNVFGKIAREGRKFKIGLIAITQLPSIIEREILANMNTKIILGNEMGPERRALIDSAAQDLSDDYQTIGSLDKGEAIVTSTFTKFAVPISIPLFEDFIKEGRQKQDSKTKTVSPGFS
;
A
#
# COMPACT_ATOMS: atom_id res chain seq x y z
N ASN A 1 14.47 -20.89 -0.12
CA ASN A 1 13.24 -20.99 0.68
C ASN A 1 12.05 -20.73 -0.20
N ASN A 2 11.56 -21.78 -0.86
CA ASN A 2 10.47 -21.68 -1.83
C ASN A 2 9.15 -22.01 -1.12
N TRP A 3 8.75 -21.14 -0.19
CA TRP A 3 7.64 -21.37 0.74
C TRP A 3 6.29 -21.58 0.02
N ILE A 4 6.13 -21.02 -1.19
CA ILE A 4 4.97 -21.26 -2.04
C ILE A 4 4.97 -22.70 -2.52
N GLN A 5 6.09 -23.19 -3.06
CA GLN A 5 6.22 -24.60 -3.45
C GLN A 5 5.98 -25.52 -2.26
N ASP A 6 6.42 -25.14 -1.06
CA ASP A 6 6.16 -25.93 0.14
C ASP A 6 4.65 -26.04 0.41
N ILE A 7 3.86 -24.96 0.34
CA ILE A 7 2.40 -24.98 0.53
C ILE A 7 1.68 -25.97 -0.42
N PHE A 8 2.17 -26.11 -1.64
CA PHE A 8 1.57 -27.00 -2.65
C PHE A 8 2.10 -28.44 -2.64
N LYS A 9 3.16 -28.76 -1.89
CA LYS A 9 3.61 -30.16 -1.72
C LYS A 9 2.58 -30.98 -0.96
N ASP A 10 2.51 -32.28 -1.20
CA ASP A 10 1.68 -33.17 -0.39
C ASP A 10 2.20 -33.19 1.05
N HIS A 11 1.40 -32.61 1.96
CA HIS A 11 1.64 -32.70 3.39
C HIS A 11 0.76 -33.81 3.94
N THR A 12 1.32 -34.66 4.80
CA THR A 12 0.49 -35.65 5.47
C THR A 12 -0.40 -34.96 6.51
N GLN A 13 -1.55 -35.57 6.81
CA GLN A 13 -2.50 -35.04 7.81
C GLN A 13 -1.87 -34.85 9.20
N ASN A 14 -0.79 -35.59 9.49
CA ASN A 14 -0.03 -35.50 10.73
C ASN A 14 0.89 -34.26 10.75
N ASP A 15 1.49 -33.90 9.62
CA ASP A 15 2.34 -32.71 9.49
C ASP A 15 1.52 -31.42 9.71
N LEU A 16 0.30 -31.41 9.17
CA LEU A 16 -0.61 -30.27 9.29
C LEU A 16 -1.15 -30.11 10.71
N LYS A 17 -1.48 -31.22 11.37
CA LYS A 17 -1.86 -31.22 12.79
C LYS A 17 -0.72 -30.77 13.70
N ALA A 18 0.53 -31.15 13.41
CA ALA A 18 1.70 -30.70 14.17
C ALA A 18 1.92 -29.18 14.07
N LEU A 19 1.51 -28.57 12.96
CA LEU A 19 1.55 -27.12 12.73
C LEU A 19 0.29 -26.39 13.22
N GLY A 20 -0.72 -27.11 13.73
CA GLY A 20 -2.00 -26.54 14.14
C GLY A 20 -2.87 -26.04 12.99
N ILE A 21 -2.63 -26.51 11.77
CA ILE A 21 -3.32 -26.07 10.55
C ILE A 21 -4.34 -27.13 10.15
N ASP A 22 -5.60 -26.74 9.98
CA ASP A 22 -6.65 -27.62 9.47
C ASP A 22 -6.40 -27.93 7.98
N ALA A 23 -6.61 -29.18 7.57
CA ALA A 23 -6.43 -29.60 6.17
C ALA A 23 -7.29 -28.77 5.20
N LYS A 24 -8.50 -28.36 5.60
CA LYS A 24 -9.37 -27.47 4.81
C LYS A 24 -8.75 -26.09 4.60
N THR A 25 -8.00 -25.57 5.58
CA THR A 25 -7.31 -24.27 5.45
C THR A 25 -6.24 -24.31 4.37
N ILE A 26 -5.52 -25.44 4.26
CA ILE A 26 -4.53 -25.64 3.20
C ILE A 26 -5.16 -25.87 1.84
N GLU A 27 -6.26 -26.63 1.75
CA GLU A 27 -7.00 -26.75 0.49
C GLU A 27 -7.55 -25.40 0.02
N VAL A 28 -8.05 -24.56 0.93
CA VAL A 28 -8.51 -23.20 0.61
C VAL A 28 -7.35 -22.33 0.16
N LEU A 29 -6.20 -22.39 0.84
CA LEU A 29 -4.97 -21.67 0.45
C LEU A 29 -4.47 -22.13 -0.93
N ARG A 30 -4.40 -23.43 -1.19
CA ARG A 30 -4.01 -24.00 -2.49
C ARG A 30 -4.97 -23.62 -3.59
N ARG A 31 -6.28 -23.65 -3.33
CA ARG A 31 -7.30 -23.22 -4.30
C ARG A 31 -7.18 -21.73 -4.61
N LYS A 32 -7.05 -20.87 -3.58
CA LYS A 32 -6.93 -19.42 -3.75
C LYS A 32 -5.62 -19.05 -4.46
N LEU A 33 -4.49 -19.59 -4.01
CA LEU A 33 -3.20 -19.42 -4.67
C LEU A 33 -3.21 -20.02 -6.09
N GLY A 34 -3.87 -21.15 -6.30
CA GLY A 34 -3.97 -21.82 -7.59
C GLY A 34 -4.79 -21.05 -8.61
N LEU A 35 -5.89 -20.42 -8.19
CA LEU A 35 -6.67 -19.51 -9.04
C LEU A 35 -5.90 -18.23 -9.37
N LEU A 36 -5.17 -17.68 -8.39
CA LEU A 36 -4.39 -16.45 -8.55
C LEU A 36 -3.15 -16.62 -9.42
N LEU A 37 -2.57 -17.83 -9.41
CA LEU A 37 -1.36 -18.18 -10.15
C LEU A 37 -1.68 -19.00 -11.42
N ASN A 38 -2.94 -19.35 -11.65
CA ASN A 38 -3.40 -20.23 -12.74
C ASN A 38 -2.68 -21.60 -12.77
N LEU A 39 -2.55 -22.21 -11.59
CA LEU A 39 -1.92 -23.52 -11.37
C LEU A 39 -2.96 -24.63 -11.59
N ILE A 40 -2.66 -25.57 -12.49
CA ILE A 40 -3.36 -26.83 -12.69
C ILE A 40 -2.50 -27.93 -12.05
N GLN A 41 -3.10 -28.78 -11.23
CA GLN A 41 -2.42 -29.97 -10.70
C GLN A 41 -2.60 -31.11 -11.69
N GLU A 42 -1.50 -31.63 -12.23
CA GLU A 42 -1.48 -32.79 -13.11
C GLU A 42 -1.64 -34.08 -12.30
N ASP A 43 -2.06 -35.15 -12.97
CA ASP A 43 -2.34 -36.46 -12.36
C ASP A 43 -1.10 -37.13 -11.71
N ASP A 44 0.11 -36.64 -12.01
CA ASP A 44 1.37 -37.10 -11.42
C ASP A 44 1.79 -36.32 -10.15
N GLY A 45 0.95 -35.39 -9.69
CA GLY A 45 1.21 -34.53 -8.54
C GLY A 45 2.10 -33.31 -8.87
N SER A 46 2.52 -33.14 -10.13
CA SER A 46 3.17 -31.92 -10.59
C SER A 46 2.15 -30.80 -10.81
N LEU A 47 2.61 -29.55 -10.75
CA LEU A 47 1.77 -28.38 -11.02
C LEU A 47 2.17 -27.79 -12.37
N THR A 48 1.27 -27.83 -13.35
CA THR A 48 1.39 -27.13 -14.62
C THR A 48 0.64 -25.80 -14.55
N GLU A 49 1.38 -24.73 -14.78
CA GLU A 49 0.87 -23.36 -14.67
C GLU A 49 0.56 -22.89 -16.10
N ASN A 50 -0.73 -22.74 -16.46
CA ASN A 50 -1.14 -22.27 -17.79
C ASN A 50 -1.17 -20.73 -17.88
N GLY A 51 -0.54 -20.04 -16.93
CA GLY A 51 -0.41 -18.58 -16.88
C GLY A 51 0.98 -18.09 -17.29
N ILE A 52 1.09 -16.79 -17.55
CA ILE A 52 2.34 -16.05 -17.83
C ILE A 52 3.31 -16.01 -16.64
N TYR A 53 2.98 -16.68 -15.53
CA TYR A 53 3.63 -16.61 -14.24
C TYR A 53 4.05 -18.02 -13.87
N SER A 54 5.36 -18.28 -13.80
CA SER A 54 5.90 -19.54 -13.28
C SER A 54 6.20 -19.43 -11.77
N SER A 55 6.55 -20.52 -11.09
CA SER A 55 7.17 -20.46 -9.75
C SER A 55 8.51 -19.70 -9.71
N SER A 56 9.25 -19.64 -10.82
CA SER A 56 10.35 -18.68 -11.04
C SER A 56 9.81 -17.26 -11.32
N GLY A 57 8.58 -17.16 -11.82
CA GLY A 57 7.74 -16.00 -12.08
C GLY A 57 7.22 -15.27 -10.85
N TYR A 58 6.95 -15.91 -9.71
CA TYR A 58 6.59 -15.20 -8.46
C TYR A 58 7.78 -14.42 -7.90
N GLU A 59 8.96 -15.07 -7.83
CA GLU A 59 10.19 -14.37 -7.53
C GLU A 59 10.44 -13.31 -8.60
N GLN A 60 10.32 -13.62 -9.89
CA GLN A 60 10.50 -12.62 -10.95
C GLN A 60 9.49 -11.48 -10.90
N THR A 61 8.23 -11.68 -10.51
CA THR A 61 7.19 -10.65 -10.46
C THR A 61 7.39 -9.76 -9.26
N THR A 62 7.61 -10.34 -8.08
CA THR A 62 7.94 -9.57 -6.87
C THR A 62 9.28 -8.83 -7.06
N HIS A 63 10.29 -9.49 -7.64
CA HIS A 63 11.56 -8.83 -8.00
C HIS A 63 11.36 -7.77 -9.10
N ALA A 64 10.50 -7.98 -10.08
CA ALA A 64 10.21 -7.00 -11.13
C ALA A 64 9.50 -5.78 -10.57
N ILE A 65 8.56 -5.97 -9.63
CA ILE A 65 7.91 -4.88 -8.89
C ILE A 65 8.98 -4.12 -8.09
N ILE A 66 9.77 -4.81 -7.27
CA ILE A 66 10.84 -4.19 -6.47
C ILE A 66 11.84 -3.45 -7.37
N ASN A 67 12.25 -4.03 -8.49
CA ASN A 67 13.17 -3.42 -9.44
C ASN A 67 12.53 -2.19 -10.12
N SER A 68 11.26 -2.27 -10.48
CA SER A 68 10.52 -1.14 -11.05
C SER A 68 10.43 0.02 -10.07
N LEU A 69 10.07 -0.26 -8.81
CA LEU A 69 10.06 0.73 -7.73
C LEU A 69 11.46 1.29 -7.48
N SER A 70 12.49 0.45 -7.45
CA SER A 70 13.89 0.85 -7.24
C SER A 70 14.45 1.71 -8.38
N ASN A 71 13.84 1.63 -9.57
CA ASN A 71 14.14 2.45 -10.74
C ASN A 71 13.22 3.68 -10.86
N GLY A 72 12.43 3.99 -9.82
CA GLY A 72 11.59 5.18 -9.77
C GLY A 72 10.28 5.09 -10.57
N LYS A 73 9.85 3.88 -10.93
CA LYS A 73 8.56 3.68 -11.61
C LYS A 73 7.41 3.61 -10.58
N THR A 74 6.25 4.10 -10.99
CA THR A 74 4.98 3.86 -10.28
C THR A 74 4.47 2.47 -10.62
N VAL A 75 4.11 1.68 -9.60
CA VAL A 75 3.48 0.37 -9.76
C VAL A 75 2.06 0.45 -9.21
N ILE A 76 1.09 0.08 -10.05
CA ILE A 76 -0.32 -0.03 -9.67
C ILE A 76 -0.64 -1.52 -9.64
N ILE A 77 -1.18 -1.98 -8.51
CA ILE A 77 -1.60 -3.37 -8.33
C ILE A 77 -3.13 -3.36 -8.38
N ASP A 78 -3.70 -3.97 -9.41
CA ASP A 78 -5.14 -4.16 -9.51
C ASP A 78 -5.57 -5.33 -8.62
N THR A 79 -6.30 -5.02 -7.56
CA THR A 79 -6.80 -5.99 -6.57
C THR A 79 -8.31 -6.24 -6.72
N SER A 80 -8.94 -5.76 -7.79
CA SER A 80 -10.40 -5.81 -8.00
C SER A 80 -11.01 -7.22 -7.99
N LEU A 81 -10.21 -8.25 -8.30
CA LEU A 81 -10.63 -9.66 -8.31
C LEU A 81 -10.26 -10.41 -7.02
N LEU A 82 -9.65 -9.73 -6.04
CA LEU A 82 -9.18 -10.34 -4.81
C LEU A 82 -10.17 -10.13 -3.66
N GLU A 83 -10.37 -11.16 -2.85
CA GLU A 83 -11.06 -10.99 -1.57
C GLU A 83 -10.16 -10.28 -0.56
N GLY A 84 -10.74 -9.62 0.45
CA GLY A 84 -9.98 -8.73 1.33
C GLY A 84 -8.81 -9.37 2.10
N ALA A 85 -8.83 -10.68 2.38
CA ALA A 85 -7.69 -11.36 2.98
C ALA A 85 -6.55 -11.63 1.97
N GLU A 86 -6.90 -11.89 0.70
CA GLU A 86 -5.96 -12.19 -0.38
C GLU A 86 -5.19 -10.93 -0.80
N GLU A 87 -5.90 -9.81 -0.91
CA GLU A 87 -5.33 -8.49 -1.15
C GLU A 87 -4.24 -8.15 -0.13
N ILE A 88 -4.57 -8.24 1.17
CA ILE A 88 -3.63 -7.92 2.25
C ILE A 88 -2.44 -8.87 2.23
N PHE A 89 -2.67 -10.14 1.94
CA PHE A 89 -1.60 -11.14 1.86
C PHE A 89 -0.60 -10.81 0.74
N ILE A 90 -1.10 -10.52 -0.47
CA ILE A 90 -0.25 -10.14 -1.62
C ILE A 90 0.48 -8.84 -1.36
N ALA A 91 -0.21 -7.84 -0.81
CA ALA A 91 0.41 -6.56 -0.45
C ALA A 91 1.53 -6.76 0.59
N SER A 92 1.30 -7.60 1.61
CA SER A 92 2.30 -7.90 2.65
C SER A 92 3.57 -8.50 2.06
N ILE A 93 3.44 -9.46 1.15
CA ILE A 93 4.56 -10.08 0.42
C ILE A 93 5.42 -9.04 -0.28
N ILE A 94 4.79 -8.16 -1.06
CA ILE A 94 5.50 -7.18 -1.89
C ILE A 94 6.22 -6.18 -0.99
N VAL A 95 5.50 -5.68 0.03
CA VAL A 95 6.01 -4.69 0.97
C VAL A 95 7.14 -5.26 1.84
N GLU A 96 7.06 -6.52 2.26
CA GLU A 96 8.16 -7.21 2.95
C GLU A 96 9.40 -7.34 2.06
N GLY A 97 9.21 -7.70 0.79
CA GLY A 97 10.30 -7.77 -0.19
C GLY A 97 11.01 -6.42 -0.35
N VAL A 98 10.23 -5.34 -0.54
CA VAL A 98 10.74 -3.96 -0.60
C VAL A 98 11.50 -3.59 0.66
N PHE A 99 10.90 -3.83 1.84
CA PHE A 99 11.49 -3.50 3.13
C PHE A 99 12.82 -4.23 3.35
N LYS A 100 12.89 -5.52 3.00
CA LYS A 100 14.12 -6.33 3.11
C LYS A 100 15.24 -5.79 2.22
N VAL A 101 14.94 -5.42 0.97
CA VAL A 101 15.91 -4.86 0.02
C VAL A 101 16.44 -3.52 0.51
N TYR A 102 15.55 -2.61 0.91
CA TYR A 102 15.94 -1.29 1.40
C TYR A 102 16.70 -1.35 2.73
N LYS A 103 16.33 -2.27 3.63
CA LYS A 103 17.07 -2.56 4.86
C LYS A 103 18.48 -3.07 4.56
N LYS A 104 18.65 -4.00 3.61
CA LYS A 104 19.97 -4.48 3.17
C LYS A 104 20.83 -3.34 2.62
N LEU A 105 20.25 -2.50 1.76
CA LEU A 105 20.97 -1.35 1.17
C LEU A 105 21.37 -0.33 2.24
N LYS A 106 20.57 -0.14 3.29
CA LYS A 106 20.94 0.69 4.43
C LYS A 106 22.18 0.16 5.15
N PHE A 107 22.23 -1.14 5.44
CA PHE A 107 23.39 -1.76 6.08
C PHE A 107 24.66 -1.69 5.22
N GLN A 108 24.50 -1.60 3.89
CA GLN A 108 25.59 -1.45 2.93
C GLN A 108 25.95 0.03 2.66
N ASP A 109 25.29 0.98 3.33
CA ASP A 109 25.40 2.42 3.10
C ASP A 109 25.09 2.88 1.66
N LYS A 110 24.29 2.09 0.92
CA LYS A 110 23.88 2.36 -0.47
C LYS A 110 22.43 2.82 -0.61
N LEU A 111 21.72 2.99 0.50
CA LEU A 111 20.32 3.42 0.50
C LEU A 111 20.14 4.84 -0.09
N HIS A 112 21.17 5.68 0.01
CA HIS A 112 21.13 7.03 -0.54
C HIS A 112 20.94 7.06 -2.07
N GLU A 113 21.40 6.02 -2.78
CA GLU A 113 21.28 5.83 -4.24
C GLU A 113 19.85 5.45 -4.71
N ARG A 114 18.94 5.12 -3.78
CA ARG A 114 17.58 4.67 -4.11
C ARG A 114 16.51 5.74 -3.93
N PRO A 115 15.43 5.70 -4.74
CA PRO A 115 14.29 6.58 -4.56
C PRO A 115 13.55 6.26 -3.25
N VAL A 116 12.82 7.24 -2.73
CA VAL A 116 11.85 7.01 -1.66
C VAL A 116 10.66 6.24 -2.25
N ILE A 117 10.23 5.17 -1.58
CA ILE A 117 9.04 4.43 -1.97
C ILE A 117 7.88 4.90 -1.09
N SER A 118 6.79 5.32 -1.73
CA SER A 118 5.53 5.62 -1.06
C SER A 118 4.55 4.48 -1.32
N ILE A 119 4.11 3.81 -0.27
CA ILE A 119 3.09 2.76 -0.33
C ILE A 119 1.76 3.41 -0.01
N VAL A 120 0.82 3.34 -0.94
CA VAL A 120 -0.56 3.81 -0.73
C VAL A 120 -1.42 2.62 -0.33
N ILE A 121 -2.15 2.74 0.78
CA ILE A 121 -3.10 1.72 1.23
C ILE A 121 -4.49 2.35 1.36
N GLU A 122 -5.45 1.75 0.66
CA GLU A 122 -6.87 2.01 0.90
C GLU A 122 -7.36 1.17 2.09
N GLU A 123 -8.36 1.68 2.79
CA GLU A 123 -8.89 1.09 4.02
C GLU A 123 -7.82 0.69 5.03
N ALA A 124 -6.94 1.65 5.30
CA ALA A 124 -5.78 1.47 6.16
C ALA A 124 -6.04 0.78 7.52
N PRO A 125 -7.19 0.97 8.21
CA PRO A 125 -7.52 0.22 9.43
C PRO A 125 -7.44 -1.30 9.29
N ARG A 126 -7.61 -1.86 8.08
CA ARG A 126 -7.49 -3.30 7.81
C ARG A 126 -6.06 -3.83 8.02
N VAL A 127 -5.05 -2.98 7.89
CA VAL A 127 -3.63 -3.36 8.00
C VAL A 127 -2.90 -2.71 9.18
N ILE A 128 -3.27 -1.48 9.55
CA ILE A 128 -2.63 -0.73 10.66
C ILE A 128 -3.61 -0.36 11.78
N GLY A 129 -4.76 -1.03 11.83
CA GLY A 129 -5.71 -0.90 12.94
C GLY A 129 -5.16 -1.47 14.25
N LYS A 130 -5.54 -0.87 15.38
CA LYS A 130 -5.06 -1.28 16.71
C LYS A 130 -5.18 -2.79 16.97
N LYS A 131 -6.37 -3.35 16.73
CA LYS A 131 -6.66 -4.79 16.91
C LYS A 131 -5.84 -5.71 15.99
N VAL A 132 -5.43 -5.22 14.82
CA VAL A 132 -4.62 -5.98 13.87
C VAL A 132 -3.19 -6.06 14.40
N LEU A 133 -2.63 -4.92 14.82
CA LEU A 133 -1.26 -4.81 15.29
C LEU A 133 -1.03 -5.44 16.67
N GLU A 134 -2.06 -5.53 17.51
CA GLU A 134 -2.01 -6.30 18.76
C GLU A 134 -1.91 -7.82 18.53
N LYS A 135 -2.41 -8.31 17.39
CA LYS A 135 -2.44 -9.74 17.07
C LYS A 135 -1.28 -10.18 16.19
N ILE A 136 -0.87 -9.34 15.25
CA ILE A 136 0.09 -9.67 14.21
C ILE A 136 1.05 -8.49 14.03
N ASP A 137 2.35 -8.76 14.21
CA ASP A 137 3.41 -7.81 13.88
C ASP A 137 3.69 -7.79 12.37
N ASN A 138 2.81 -7.13 11.62
CA ASN A 138 2.90 -7.06 10.16
C ASN A 138 3.87 -5.96 9.67
N VAL A 139 4.28 -6.06 8.41
CA VAL A 139 5.23 -5.13 7.78
C VAL A 139 4.71 -3.68 7.71
N PHE A 140 3.40 -3.48 7.58
CA PHE A 140 2.80 -2.14 7.51
C PHE A 140 2.94 -1.39 8.83
N GLY A 141 2.72 -2.06 9.96
CA GLY A 141 2.98 -1.50 11.29
C GLY A 141 4.44 -1.12 11.49
N LYS A 142 5.37 -1.97 11.02
CA LYS A 142 6.82 -1.67 11.03
C LYS A 142 7.16 -0.44 10.20
N ILE A 143 6.60 -0.32 8.99
CA ILE A 143 6.82 0.85 8.12
C ILE A 143 6.21 2.11 8.71
N ALA A 144 5.02 2.02 9.31
CA ALA A 144 4.38 3.15 9.97
C ALA A 144 5.24 3.73 11.11
N ARG A 145 5.95 2.87 11.86
CA ARG A 145 6.81 3.31 12.98
C ARG A 145 8.23 3.65 12.55
N GLU A 146 8.80 2.93 11.59
CA GLU A 146 10.24 2.98 11.28
C GLU A 146 10.58 3.25 9.81
N GLY A 147 9.60 3.30 8.91
CA GLY A 147 9.80 3.34 7.46
C GLY A 147 10.71 4.49 6.99
N ARG A 148 10.66 5.64 7.68
CA ARG A 148 11.56 6.79 7.44
C ARG A 148 13.04 6.39 7.47
N LYS A 149 13.43 5.51 8.39
CA LYS A 149 14.81 5.00 8.52
C LYS A 149 15.28 4.28 7.26
N PHE A 150 14.36 3.81 6.44
CA PHE A 150 14.59 2.99 5.26
C PHE A 150 14.03 3.63 3.98
N LYS A 151 13.78 4.95 3.92
CA LYS A 151 13.19 5.62 2.73
C LYS A 151 11.89 4.95 2.22
N ILE A 152 11.09 4.39 3.12
CA ILE A 152 9.77 3.82 2.79
C ILE A 152 8.72 4.59 3.58
N GLY A 153 7.80 5.23 2.88
CA GLY A 153 6.67 5.97 3.45
C GLY A 153 5.35 5.23 3.26
N LEU A 154 4.40 5.49 4.15
CA LEU A 154 3.03 4.98 4.07
C LEU A 154 2.07 6.15 3.88
N ILE A 155 1.17 6.02 2.91
CA ILE A 155 0.04 6.91 2.67
C ILE A 155 -1.21 6.09 3.00
N ALA A 156 -1.83 6.40 4.13
CA ALA A 156 -3.04 5.73 4.60
C ALA A 156 -4.27 6.51 4.18
N ILE A 157 -5.18 5.85 3.47
CA ILE A 157 -6.48 6.40 3.06
C ILE A 157 -7.55 5.66 3.86
N THR A 158 -8.42 6.39 4.55
CA THR A 158 -9.49 5.82 5.38
C THR A 158 -10.54 6.87 5.76
N GLN A 159 -11.77 6.41 6.01
CA GLN A 159 -12.83 7.19 6.64
C GLN A 159 -12.87 7.00 8.16
N LEU A 160 -12.15 6.01 8.69
CA LEU A 160 -12.16 5.58 10.09
C LEU A 160 -10.77 5.72 10.75
N PRO A 161 -10.20 6.94 10.83
CA PRO A 161 -8.89 7.17 11.47
C PRO A 161 -8.86 6.73 12.93
N SER A 162 -9.97 6.73 13.66
CA SER A 162 -10.05 6.33 15.08
C SER A 162 -9.69 4.86 15.34
N ILE A 163 -9.76 4.01 14.30
CA ILE A 163 -9.41 2.58 14.40
C ILE A 163 -7.90 2.36 14.29
N ILE A 164 -7.18 3.30 13.67
CA ILE A 164 -5.72 3.24 13.54
C ILE A 164 -5.11 3.37 14.94
N GLU A 165 -4.04 2.62 15.20
CA GLU A 165 -3.30 2.74 16.45
C GLU A 165 -2.85 4.19 16.70
N ARG A 166 -3.16 4.74 17.88
CA ARG A 166 -2.96 6.17 18.20
C ARG A 166 -1.53 6.64 17.94
N GLU A 167 -0.54 5.84 18.31
CA GLU A 167 0.87 6.15 18.08
C GLU A 167 1.22 6.24 16.59
N ILE A 168 0.65 5.36 15.77
CA ILE A 168 0.84 5.41 14.31
C ILE A 168 0.17 6.65 13.75
N LEU A 169 -1.10 6.90 14.11
CA LEU A 169 -1.86 8.04 13.61
C LEU A 169 -1.17 9.38 13.97
N ALA A 170 -0.64 9.51 15.20
CA ALA A 170 0.12 10.67 15.64
C ALA A 170 1.44 10.84 14.87
N ASN A 171 2.12 9.74 14.51
CA ASN A 171 3.36 9.76 13.72
C ASN A 171 3.14 9.98 12.22
N MET A 172 1.88 10.00 11.74
CA MET A 172 1.57 10.40 10.37
C MET A 172 1.68 11.93 10.23
N ASN A 173 2.89 12.39 9.95
CA ASN A 173 3.28 13.80 9.99
C ASN A 173 2.45 14.73 9.10
N THR A 174 1.97 14.24 7.95
CA THR A 174 1.13 15.00 7.03
C THR A 174 -0.24 14.34 6.94
N LYS A 175 -1.29 15.14 7.13
CA LYS A 175 -2.69 14.71 6.98
C LYS A 175 -3.39 15.66 6.01
N ILE A 176 -4.11 15.08 5.07
CA ILE A 176 -5.06 15.78 4.20
C ILE A 176 -6.43 15.40 4.73
N ILE A 177 -7.06 16.33 5.47
CA ILE A 177 -8.30 16.09 6.19
C ILE A 177 -9.45 16.60 5.33
N LEU A 178 -10.22 15.67 4.76
CA LEU A 178 -11.46 15.98 4.05
C LEU A 178 -12.63 16.09 5.04
N GLY A 179 -13.79 16.55 4.55
CA GLY A 179 -15.02 16.60 5.32
C GLY A 179 -15.36 15.27 6.01
N ASN A 180 -15.57 15.32 7.32
CA ASN A 180 -15.95 14.16 8.12
C ASN A 180 -17.00 14.53 9.17
N GLU A 181 -18.22 14.04 9.00
CA GLU A 181 -19.35 14.35 9.89
C GLU A 181 -19.25 13.62 11.24
N MET A 182 -18.56 12.47 11.27
CA MET A 182 -18.51 11.59 12.42
C MET A 182 -17.65 12.19 13.55
N GLY A 183 -18.31 12.54 14.66
CA GLY A 183 -17.66 13.19 15.80
C GLY A 183 -16.43 12.44 16.38
N PRO A 184 -16.47 11.10 16.56
CA PRO A 184 -15.31 10.34 17.00
C PRO A 184 -14.11 10.43 16.05
N GLU A 185 -14.37 10.39 14.73
CA GLU A 185 -13.32 10.46 13.71
C GLU A 185 -12.70 11.85 13.65
N ARG A 186 -13.53 12.91 13.74
CA ARG A 186 -13.05 14.29 13.88
C ARG A 186 -12.12 14.46 15.06
N ARG A 187 -12.49 13.95 16.24
CA ARG A 187 -11.62 14.00 17.44
C ARG A 187 -10.30 13.27 17.20
N ALA A 188 -10.34 12.07 16.61
CA ALA A 188 -9.11 11.33 16.31
C ALA A 188 -8.18 12.12 15.35
N LEU A 189 -8.74 12.82 14.37
CA LEU A 189 -7.98 13.68 13.45
C LEU A 189 -7.38 14.91 14.14
N ILE A 190 -8.17 15.61 14.97
CA ILE A 190 -7.74 16.79 15.73
C ILE A 190 -6.64 16.41 16.73
N ASP A 191 -6.86 15.37 17.54
CA ASP A 191 -5.93 14.92 18.58
C ASP A 191 -4.60 14.40 18.02
N SER A 192 -4.55 14.07 16.73
CA SER A 192 -3.36 13.56 16.06
C SER A 192 -2.79 14.52 15.01
N ALA A 193 -3.37 15.70 14.83
CA ALA A 193 -2.90 16.69 13.87
C ALA A 193 -1.55 17.29 14.29
N ALA A 194 -0.75 17.71 13.30
CA ALA A 194 0.53 18.36 13.56
C ALA A 194 0.35 19.80 14.08
N GLN A 195 -0.75 20.44 13.71
CA GLN A 195 -1.18 21.75 14.20
C GLN A 195 -2.38 21.59 15.12
N ASP A 196 -2.58 22.57 16.01
CA ASP A 196 -3.78 22.64 16.84
C ASP A 196 -5.01 22.92 15.97
N LEU A 197 -5.98 22.01 16.02
CA LEU A 197 -7.26 22.07 15.30
C LEU A 197 -8.46 22.05 16.26
N SER A 198 -8.26 22.38 17.54
CA SER A 198 -9.29 22.26 18.58
C SER A 198 -10.56 23.07 18.25
N ASP A 199 -10.40 24.24 17.64
CA ASP A 199 -11.50 25.11 17.22
C ASP A 199 -12.09 24.73 15.85
N ASP A 200 -11.42 23.87 15.10
CA ASP A 200 -11.82 23.45 13.75
C ASP A 200 -12.78 22.26 13.74
N TYR A 201 -13.25 21.81 14.91
CA TYR A 201 -14.16 20.66 15.00
C TYR A 201 -15.38 20.81 14.10
N GLN A 202 -16.04 21.96 14.11
CA GLN A 202 -17.19 22.21 13.23
C GLN A 202 -16.76 22.40 11.77
N THR A 203 -15.66 23.11 11.53
CA THR A 203 -15.09 23.34 10.19
C THR A 203 -14.84 22.02 9.46
N ILE A 204 -14.18 21.05 10.10
CA ILE A 204 -13.92 19.72 9.52
C ILE A 204 -15.23 19.00 9.18
N GLY A 205 -16.30 19.22 9.96
CA GLY A 205 -17.60 18.61 9.70
C GLY A 205 -18.36 19.25 8.54
N SER A 206 -18.01 20.49 8.14
CA SER A 206 -18.72 21.26 7.12
C SER A 206 -17.94 21.43 5.82
N LEU A 207 -16.75 20.83 5.67
CA LEU A 207 -15.98 20.87 4.42
C LEU A 207 -16.76 20.21 3.29
N ASP A 208 -16.88 20.91 2.16
CA ASP A 208 -17.52 20.40 0.97
C ASP A 208 -16.65 19.38 0.23
N LYS A 209 -17.24 18.67 -0.73
CA LYS A 209 -16.48 17.77 -1.62
C LYS A 209 -15.41 18.55 -2.37
N GLY A 210 -14.18 18.10 -2.25
CA GLY A 210 -13.02 18.78 -2.83
C GLY A 210 -12.40 19.81 -1.89
N GLU A 211 -12.97 20.10 -0.72
CA GLU A 211 -12.31 20.91 0.30
C GLU A 211 -11.56 20.03 1.29
N ALA A 212 -10.39 20.49 1.74
CA ALA A 212 -9.61 19.80 2.75
C ALA A 212 -8.79 20.77 3.60
N ILE A 213 -8.43 20.33 4.81
CA ILE A 213 -7.44 20.98 5.66
C ILE A 213 -6.17 20.13 5.64
N VAL A 214 -5.04 20.72 5.22
CA VAL A 214 -3.74 20.08 5.28
C VAL A 214 -3.05 20.45 6.59
N THR A 215 -2.71 19.44 7.38
CA THR A 215 -1.78 19.60 8.51
C THR A 215 -0.49 18.89 8.21
N SER A 216 0.63 19.49 8.57
CA SER A 216 1.94 18.91 8.32
C SER A 216 2.98 19.45 9.27
N THR A 217 3.92 18.61 9.71
CA THR A 217 5.12 19.08 10.43
C THR A 217 5.99 20.04 9.60
N PHE A 218 5.75 20.17 8.30
CA PHE A 218 6.47 21.07 7.40
C PHE A 218 5.79 22.45 7.23
N THR A 219 4.53 22.60 7.65
CA THR A 219 3.81 23.88 7.59
C THR A 219 3.75 24.52 8.97
N LYS A 220 3.73 25.85 9.02
CA LYS A 220 3.59 26.58 10.29
C LYS A 220 2.16 26.55 10.83
N PHE A 221 1.20 26.47 9.92
CA PHE A 221 -0.24 26.54 10.21
C PHE A 221 -0.95 25.47 9.39
N ALA A 222 -2.17 25.11 9.81
CA ALA A 222 -3.07 24.30 9.01
C ALA A 222 -3.49 25.09 7.77
N VAL A 223 -3.51 24.44 6.60
CA VAL A 223 -3.75 25.11 5.32
C VAL A 223 -5.05 24.57 4.71
N PRO A 224 -6.12 25.37 4.59
CA PRO A 224 -7.29 24.99 3.81
C PRO A 224 -6.92 24.96 2.32
N ILE A 225 -7.36 23.92 1.62
CA ILE A 225 -7.11 23.72 0.20
C ILE A 225 -8.40 23.33 -0.52
N SER A 226 -8.43 23.62 -1.83
CA SER A 226 -9.42 23.08 -2.76
C SER A 226 -8.71 22.12 -3.72
N ILE A 227 -9.21 20.89 -3.77
CA ILE A 227 -8.71 19.78 -4.57
C ILE A 227 -9.56 19.76 -5.86
N PRO A 228 -8.94 19.97 -7.03
CA PRO A 228 -9.67 19.94 -8.29
C PRO A 228 -10.18 18.53 -8.58
N LEU A 229 -11.30 18.45 -9.31
CA LEU A 229 -11.82 17.19 -9.81
C LEU A 229 -10.78 16.51 -10.72
N PHE A 230 -10.55 15.21 -10.53
CA PHE A 230 -9.50 14.49 -11.25
C PHE A 230 -9.70 14.56 -12.78
N GLU A 231 -10.93 14.38 -13.25
CA GLU A 231 -11.27 14.42 -14.66
C GLU A 231 -10.92 15.76 -15.30
N ASP A 232 -11.16 16.87 -14.59
CA ASP A 232 -10.88 18.21 -15.08
C ASP A 232 -9.38 18.51 -15.01
N PHE A 233 -8.71 18.08 -13.95
CA PHE A 233 -7.25 18.17 -13.82
C PHE A 233 -6.53 17.45 -14.98
N ILE A 234 -7.00 16.26 -15.38
CA ILE A 234 -6.43 15.51 -16.50
C ILE A 234 -6.71 16.18 -17.85
N LYS A 235 -7.91 16.75 -18.06
CA LYS A 235 -8.21 17.51 -19.28
C LYS A 235 -7.28 18.71 -19.44
N GLU A 236 -7.08 19.49 -18.39
CA GLU A 236 -6.15 20.63 -18.39
C GLU A 236 -4.70 20.18 -18.62
N GLY A 237 -4.29 19.07 -18.00
CA GLY A 237 -2.97 18.48 -18.17
C GLY A 237 -2.67 18.08 -19.62
N ARG A 238 -3.65 17.45 -20.29
CA ARG A 238 -3.53 17.08 -21.71
C ARG A 238 -3.46 18.30 -22.62
N GLN A 239 -4.30 19.32 -22.39
CA GLN A 239 -4.27 20.58 -23.15
C GLN A 239 -2.93 21.33 -23.02
N LYS A 240 -2.30 21.29 -21.84
CA LYS A 240 -0.96 21.86 -21.61
C LYS A 240 0.18 21.07 -22.30
N GLN A 241 0.01 19.77 -22.53
CA GLN A 241 0.95 19.00 -23.35
C GLN A 241 0.77 19.28 -24.85
N ASP A 242 -0.47 19.37 -25.33
CA ASP A 242 -0.76 19.64 -26.75
C ASP A 242 -0.32 21.04 -27.19
N SER A 243 -0.46 22.05 -26.32
CA SER A 243 -0.02 23.43 -26.60
C SER A 243 1.50 23.63 -26.63
N LYS A 244 2.29 22.71 -26.06
CA LYS A 244 3.77 22.69 -26.20
C LYS A 244 4.24 22.04 -27.51
N THR A 245 3.31 21.48 -28.30
CA THR A 245 3.59 20.85 -29.59
C THR A 245 3.23 21.76 -30.77
N LYS A 246 3.50 23.08 -30.67
CA LYS A 246 3.55 23.94 -31.86
C LYS A 246 4.87 23.68 -32.57
N THR A 247 4.82 22.80 -33.57
CA THR A 247 5.88 22.64 -34.58
C THR A 247 6.15 24.00 -35.21
N VAL A 248 7.26 24.64 -34.85
CA VAL A 248 7.76 25.78 -35.60
C VAL A 248 8.41 25.20 -36.85
N SER A 249 7.72 25.29 -37.99
CA SER A 249 8.34 25.03 -39.29
C SER A 249 9.51 26.01 -39.48
N PRO A 250 10.73 25.54 -39.76
CA PRO A 250 11.81 26.46 -40.11
C PRO A 250 11.53 26.98 -41.52
N GLY A 251 10.94 28.17 -41.60
CA GLY A 251 10.90 28.95 -42.83
C GLY A 251 12.32 29.39 -43.18
N PHE A 252 12.92 28.76 -44.18
CA PHE A 252 14.12 29.27 -44.81
C PHE A 252 13.72 30.30 -45.87
N SER A 253 14.15 31.54 -45.67
CA SER A 253 14.45 32.49 -46.75
C SER A 253 15.90 32.33 -47.15
#